data_AF-A0A357CWA8-F1
#
_entry.id   AF-A0A357CWA8-F1
#
_cell.length_a   1.000
_cell.length_b   1.000
_cell.length_c   1.000
_cell.angle_alpha   90.00
_cell.angle_beta   90.00
_cell.angle_gamma   90.00
#
_symmetry.space_group_name_H-M   'P 1'
#
loop_
_entity.id
_entity.type
_entity.pdbx_description
1 polymer ?
#
loop_
_entity_poly.entity_id
_entity_poly.type
_entity_poly.pdbx_seq_one_letter_code
_entity_poly.pdbx_strand_id
1 'polypeptide(L)'
;IAAGGIADGRGVAAALMLGAQGVQLGTRFLVAKECTIHQNYKDKVIAAKDSDTITTGRRLGHPVRQLKNEFSRSLASREYDTGITN
;
A
#
# COMPACT_ATOMS: atom_id res chain seq x y z
N ILE A 1 2.37 -15.13 10.90
CA ILE A 1 1.38 -14.67 9.89
C ILE A 1 2.14 -13.85 8.85
N ALA A 2 1.98 -14.13 7.57
CA ALA A 2 2.59 -13.33 6.49
C ALA A 2 1.67 -12.16 6.09
N ALA A 3 2.25 -11.02 5.71
CA ALA A 3 1.48 -9.83 5.32
C ALA A 3 2.20 -9.05 4.20
N GLY A 4 1.42 -8.36 3.38
CA GLY A 4 1.92 -7.54 2.26
C GLY A 4 2.15 -8.34 0.98
N GLY A 5 1.67 -7.81 -0.15
CA GLY A 5 1.83 -8.45 -1.46
C GLY A 5 0.95 -9.68 -1.74
N ILE A 6 0.09 -10.08 -0.79
CA ILE A 6 -0.82 -11.24 -0.93
C ILE A 6 -2.20 -10.74 -1.36
N ALA A 7 -2.65 -11.16 -2.55
CA ALA A 7 -3.95 -10.75 -3.10
C ALA A 7 -4.77 -11.89 -3.74
N ASP A 8 -4.17 -13.07 -3.94
CA ASP A 8 -4.81 -14.25 -4.51
C ASP A 8 -4.28 -15.55 -3.86
N GLY A 9 -4.81 -16.70 -4.29
CA GLY A 9 -4.42 -18.01 -3.75
C GLY A 9 -2.95 -18.36 -3.97
N ARG A 10 -2.29 -17.81 -5.01
CA ARG A 10 -0.86 -18.03 -5.26
C ARG A 10 -0.03 -17.39 -4.17
N GLY A 11 -0.35 -16.14 -3.81
CA GLY A 11 0.30 -15.45 -2.70
C GLY A 11 0.10 -16.16 -1.37
N VAL A 12 -1.09 -16.74 -1.15
CA VAL A 12 -1.37 -17.55 0.05
C VAL A 12 -0.50 -18.81 0.07
N ALA A 13 -0.49 -19.59 -1.01
CA ALA A 13 0.32 -20.80 -1.11
C ALA A 13 1.82 -20.49 -0.91
N ALA A 14 2.34 -19.44 -1.56
CA ALA A 14 3.72 -19.00 -1.40
C ALA A 14 4.05 -18.66 0.06
N ALA A 15 3.16 -17.93 0.76
CA ALA A 15 3.35 -17.61 2.16
C ALA A 15 3.39 -18.86 3.06
N LEU A 16 2.53 -19.85 2.81
CA LEU A 16 2.54 -21.12 3.52
C LEU A 16 3.82 -21.92 3.25
N MET A 17 4.31 -21.94 2.00
CA MET A 17 5.58 -22.59 1.65
C MET A 17 6.78 -21.94 2.34
N LEU A 18 6.72 -20.63 2.59
CA LEU A 18 7.71 -19.89 3.38
C LEU A 18 7.56 -20.10 4.90
N GLY A 19 6.68 -21.01 5.34
CA GLY A 19 6.50 -21.41 6.73
C GLY A 19 5.45 -20.60 7.49
N ALA A 20 4.74 -19.68 6.85
CA ALA A 20 3.67 -18.94 7.53
C ALA A 20 2.51 -19.88 7.89
N GLN A 21 1.91 -19.68 9.07
CA GLN A 21 0.72 -20.43 9.53
C GLN A 21 -0.59 -19.69 9.23
N GLY A 22 -0.54 -18.66 8.40
CA GLY A 22 -1.66 -17.79 8.09
C GLY A 22 -1.22 -16.52 7.38
N VAL A 23 -2.18 -15.82 6.77
CA VAL A 23 -1.94 -14.63 5.96
C VAL A 23 -2.84 -13.48 6.40
N GLN A 24 -2.32 -12.25 6.30
CA GLN A 24 -3.08 -11.01 6.51
C GLN A 24 -3.13 -10.24 5.20
N LEU A 25 -4.34 -9.91 4.76
CA LEU A 25 -4.59 -9.13 3.55
C LEU A 25 -5.17 -7.77 3.91
N GLY A 26 -4.66 -6.71 3.29
CA GLY A 26 -5.18 -5.35 3.43
C GLY A 26 -5.82 -4.86 2.14
N THR A 27 -4.99 -4.48 1.17
CA THR A 27 -5.42 -3.87 -0.11
C THR A 27 -6.50 -4.67 -0.84
N ARG A 28 -6.45 -6.01 -0.80
CA ARG A 28 -7.47 -6.86 -1.43
C ARG A 28 -8.86 -6.71 -0.81
N PHE A 29 -8.96 -6.47 0.49
CA PHE A 29 -10.24 -6.30 1.19
C PHE A 29 -10.81 -4.88 1.04
N LEU A 30 -10.02 -3.90 0.60
CA LEU A 30 -10.53 -2.54 0.34
C LEU A 30 -11.61 -2.52 -0.76
N VAL A 31 -11.54 -3.45 -1.71
CA VAL A 31 -12.48 -3.56 -2.84
C VAL A 31 -13.62 -4.56 -2.59
N ALA A 32 -13.73 -5.10 -1.36
CA ALA A 32 -14.84 -5.97 -0.98
C ALA A 32 -16.18 -5.22 -1.03
N LYS A 33 -17.29 -5.95 -1.21
CA LYS A 33 -18.64 -5.36 -1.28
C LYS A 33 -19.04 -4.70 0.04
N GLU A 34 -18.61 -5.31 1.14
CA GLU A 34 -18.88 -4.93 2.53
C GLU A 34 -18.02 -3.75 3.00
N CYS A 35 -16.91 -3.45 2.31
CA CYS A 35 -16.03 -2.35 2.69
C CYS A 35 -16.72 -1.01 2.43
N THR A 36 -16.81 -0.16 3.44
CA THR A 36 -17.50 1.15 3.37
C THR A 36 -16.61 2.30 2.89
N ILE A 37 -15.38 2.01 2.46
CA ILE A 37 -14.49 3.03 1.91
C ILE A 37 -15.09 3.64 0.63
N HIS A 38 -14.81 4.93 0.42
CA HIS A 38 -15.34 5.68 -0.70
C HIS A 38 -15.08 4.98 -2.05
N GLN A 39 -16.08 4.97 -2.95
CA GLN A 39 -16.00 4.28 -4.24
C GLN A 39 -14.79 4.73 -5.07
N ASN A 40 -14.50 6.03 -5.14
CA ASN A 40 -13.27 6.55 -5.74
C ASN A 40 -11.99 5.87 -5.24
N TYR A 41 -11.90 5.48 -3.96
CA TYR A 41 -10.73 4.75 -3.45
C TYR A 41 -10.69 3.34 -4.03
N LYS A 42 -11.82 2.63 -4.04
CA LYS A 42 -11.94 1.30 -4.65
C LYS A 42 -11.56 1.33 -6.13
N ASP A 43 -12.09 2.29 -6.88
CA ASP A 43 -11.82 2.46 -8.31
C ASP A 43 -10.34 2.74 -8.57
N LYS A 44 -9.70 3.56 -7.72
CA LYS A 44 -8.26 3.81 -7.79
C LYS A 44 -7.43 2.56 -7.50
N VAL A 45 -7.86 1.71 -6.56
CA VAL A 45 -7.20 0.43 -6.28
C VAL A 45 -7.36 -0.55 -7.44
N ILE A 46 -8.55 -0.61 -8.06
CA ILE A 46 -8.83 -1.49 -9.20
C ILE A 46 -8.04 -1.06 -10.45
N ALA A 47 -7.93 0.25 -10.69
CA ALA A 47 -7.21 0.80 -11.84
C ALA A 47 -5.69 0.85 -11.67
N ALA A 48 -5.16 0.61 -10.46
CA ALA A 48 -3.75 0.72 -10.17
C ALA A 48 -2.93 -0.40 -10.86
N LYS A 49 -1.80 0.00 -11.44
CA LYS A 49 -0.75 -0.90 -11.91
C LYS A 49 0.23 -1.22 -10.78
N ASP A 50 1.07 -2.23 -10.99
CA ASP A 50 2.16 -2.61 -10.09
C ASP A 50 3.10 -1.43 -9.75
N SER A 51 3.33 -0.54 -10.72
CA SER A 51 4.18 0.64 -10.58
C SER A 51 3.51 1.84 -9.88
N ASP A 52 2.23 1.76 -9.50
CA ASP A 52 1.45 2.95 -9.11
C ASP A 52 1.51 3.30 -7.62
N THR A 53 2.40 2.66 -6.86
CA THR A 53 2.64 3.01 -5.45
C THR A 53 3.93 3.81 -5.27
N ILE A 54 3.95 4.67 -4.26
CA ILE A 54 5.12 5.44 -3.82
C ILE A 54 5.25 5.35 -2.31
N THR A 55 6.48 5.40 -1.79
CA THR A 55 6.75 5.52 -0.36
C THR A 55 7.24 6.93 -0.06
N THR A 56 6.59 7.62 0.87
CA THR A 56 7.01 8.92 1.41
C THR A 56 7.32 8.78 2.90
N GLY A 57 7.96 9.77 3.51
CA GLY A 57 8.28 9.78 4.95
C GLY A 57 9.49 8.94 5.33
N ARG A 58 10.30 8.49 4.37
CA ARG A 58 11.55 7.74 4.62
C ARG A 58 12.62 8.58 5.32
N ARG A 59 12.88 9.81 4.88
CA ARG A 59 13.87 10.72 5.50
C ARG A 59 13.46 11.09 6.91
N LEU A 60 12.15 11.27 7.11
CA LEU A 60 11.54 11.63 8.39
C LEU A 60 11.29 10.42 9.31
N GLY A 61 11.72 9.21 8.95
CA GLY A 61 11.62 8.03 9.81
C GLY A 61 10.22 7.41 9.95
N HIS A 62 9.22 7.92 9.23
CA HIS A 62 7.84 7.43 9.24
C HIS A 62 7.38 7.05 7.82
N PRO A 63 7.89 5.94 7.24
CA PRO A 63 7.60 5.58 5.87
C PRO A 63 6.14 5.10 5.69
N VAL A 64 5.42 5.72 4.75
CA VAL A 64 4.05 5.34 4.37
C VAL A 64 4.03 5.00 2.88
N ARG A 65 3.45 3.84 2.54
CA ARG A 65 3.20 3.43 1.14
C ARG A 65 1.77 3.80 0.76
N GLN A 66 1.61 4.58 -0.30
CA GLN A 66 0.31 4.95 -0.86
C GLN A 66 0.29 4.89 -2.39
N LEU A 67 -0.89 5.04 -2.98
CA LEU A 67 -1.06 5.25 -4.42
C LEU A 67 -0.48 6.61 -4.84
N LYS A 68 0.12 6.65 -6.02
CA LYS A 68 0.65 7.86 -6.66
C LYS A 68 -0.49 8.80 -7.04
N ASN A 69 -0.64 9.87 -6.28
CA ASN A 69 -1.50 11.02 -6.57
C ASN A 69 -0.70 12.33 -6.46
N GLU A 70 -1.36 13.46 -6.75
CA GLU A 70 -0.74 14.79 -6.65
C GLU A 70 -0.15 15.06 -5.25
N PHE A 71 -0.92 14.78 -4.20
CA PHE A 71 -0.48 14.94 -2.82
C PHE A 71 0.79 14.14 -2.51
N SER A 72 0.82 12.85 -2.85
CA SER A 72 1.97 11.96 -2.59
C SER A 72 3.22 12.40 -3.35
N ARG A 73 3.08 12.96 -4.55
CA ARG A 73 4.20 13.50 -5.35
C ARG A 73 4.73 14.79 -4.74
N SER A 74 3.84 15.69 -4.34
CA SER A 74 4.21 16.93 -3.62
C SER A 74 4.88 16.64 -2.28
N LEU A 75 4.38 15.65 -1.54
CA LEU A 75 4.98 15.22 -0.30
C LEU A 75 6.37 14.62 -0.53
N ALA A 76 6.53 13.74 -1.53
CA ALA A 76 7.82 13.16 -1.86
C ALA A 76 8.88 14.21 -2.27
N SER A 77 8.49 15.26 -3.00
CA SER A 77 9.41 16.32 -3.39
C SER A 77 9.81 17.21 -2.22
N ARG A 78 8.84 17.56 -1.36
CA ARG A 78 9.07 18.40 -0.17
C ARG A 78 9.83 17.67 0.93
N GLU A 79 9.71 16.35 0.98
CA GLU A 79 10.36 15.57 2.02
C GLU A 79 11.86 15.84 2.09
N TYR A 80 12.56 16.08 0.99
CA TYR A 80 14.01 16.34 0.97
C TYR A 80 14.40 17.81 1.20
N ASP A 81 13.44 18.69 1.47
CA ASP A 81 13.74 20.05 1.90
C ASP A 81 14.42 20.04 3.27
N THR A 82 15.60 20.65 3.35
CA THR A 82 16.41 20.79 4.57
C THR A 82 15.72 21.56 5.68
N GLY A 83 14.71 22.38 5.35
CA GLY A 83 13.92 23.11 6.35
C GLY A 83 12.90 22.26 7.12
N ILE A 84 12.62 21.03 6.67
CA ILE A 84 11.63 20.15 7.30
C ILE A 84 12.32 19.21 8.30
N THR A 85 11.88 19.27 9.55
CA THR A 85 12.34 18.42 10.67
C THR A 85 11.17 17.58 11.22
N ASN A 86 11.50 16.56 12.00
CA ASN A 86 10.52 15.70 12.69
C ASN A 86 9.93 16.37 13.92
#